data_AF-A0A252CEF0-F1
#
_entry.id   AF-A0A252CEF0-F1
#
_cell.length_a   1.000
_cell.length_b   1.000
_cell.length_c   1.000
_cell.angle_alpha   90.00
_cell.angle_beta   90.00
_cell.angle_gamma   90.00
#
_symmetry.space_group_name_H-M   'P 1'
#
loop_
_entity.id
_entity.type
_entity.pdbx_description
1 polymer ?
#
loop_
_entity_poly.entity_id
_entity_poly.type
_entity_poly.pdbx_seq_one_letter_code
_entity_poly.pdbx_strand_id
1 'polypeptide(L)'
;MEVPEKISVLYKQRRRWAQGGLEVFMSHALDVLLYPVKTFPFIFLLMDQFLSIMWAIFWFISSLFVIYWLFFWVALGDGFQIKRFIISALIFIMYEFIVGVTQLLTSIWFNESDKAAMKYSLFAGWYTWIYWLISPFTLLAALPRAIKAQITGGGGTWVSPERQKTED
;
A
#
# COMPACT_ATOMS: atom_id res chain seq x y z
N MET A 1 7.85 12.98 15.21
CA MET A 1 7.35 12.08 14.15
C MET A 1 5.84 12.02 14.27
N GLU A 2 5.09 12.66 13.37
CA GLU A 2 3.62 12.54 13.33
C GLU A 2 3.24 11.21 12.67
N VAL A 3 3.50 10.09 13.36
CA VAL A 3 3.03 8.79 12.92
C VAL A 3 1.57 8.67 13.34
N PRO A 4 0.63 8.39 12.42
CA PRO A 4 -0.77 8.27 12.77
C PRO A 4 -0.99 7.10 13.75
N GLU A 5 -1.43 7.42 14.97
CA GLU A 5 -1.67 6.45 16.03
C GLU A 5 -2.92 5.57 15.79
N LYS A 6 -3.80 6.00 14.88
CA LYS A 6 -5.08 5.34 14.58
C LYS A 6 -5.11 4.83 13.14
N ILE A 7 -5.56 3.58 12.97
CA ILE A 7 -5.76 2.93 11.66
C ILE A 7 -6.66 3.77 10.73
N SER A 8 -7.67 4.44 11.29
CA SER A 8 -8.57 5.30 10.53
C SER A 8 -7.88 6.53 9.92
N VAL A 9 -6.88 7.09 10.61
CA VAL A 9 -6.07 8.20 10.13
C VAL A 9 -5.12 7.71 9.04
N LEU A 10 -4.47 6.56 9.26
CA LEU A 10 -3.60 5.92 8.28
C LEU A 10 -4.35 5.63 6.96
N TYR A 11 -5.56 5.08 7.05
CA TYR A 11 -6.40 4.84 5.88
C TYR A 11 -6.73 6.12 5.12
N LYS A 12 -7.14 7.20 5.83
CA LYS A 12 -7.46 8.49 5.20
C LYS A 12 -6.25 9.08 4.48
N GLN A 13 -5.08 9.03 5.12
CA GLN A 13 -3.82 9.54 4.55
C GLN A 13 -3.42 8.74 3.31
N ARG A 14 -3.44 7.40 3.39
CA ARG A 14 -3.08 6.53 2.26
C ARG A 14 -4.05 6.64 1.10
N ARG A 15 -5.35 6.75 1.37
CA ARG A 15 -6.34 6.99 0.31
C ARG A 15 -6.07 8.31 -0.43
N ARG A 16 -5.64 9.38 0.27
CA ARG A 16 -5.26 10.64 -0.38
C ARG A 16 -4.00 10.49 -1.23
N TRP A 17 -2.99 9.77 -0.73
CA TRP A 17 -1.76 9.51 -1.48
C TRP A 17 -2.02 8.68 -2.74
N ALA A 18 -2.83 7.62 -2.61
CA ALA A 18 -3.24 6.80 -3.74
C ALA A 18 -4.04 7.60 -4.77
N GLN A 19 -4.92 8.51 -4.34
CA GLN A 19 -5.66 9.38 -5.24
C GLN A 19 -4.74 10.35 -6.00
N GLY A 20 -3.84 11.04 -5.29
CA GLY A 20 -2.91 11.99 -5.92
C GLY A 20 -1.96 11.32 -6.92
N GLY A 21 -1.38 10.16 -6.56
CA GLY A 21 -0.54 9.39 -7.47
C GLY A 21 -1.30 8.92 -8.72
N LEU A 22 -2.57 8.55 -8.55
CA LEU A 22 -3.42 8.11 -9.66
C LEU A 22 -3.88 9.25 -10.57
N GLU A 23 -4.16 10.44 -10.04
CA GLU A 23 -4.46 11.64 -10.83
C GLU A 23 -3.25 12.04 -11.69
N VAL A 24 -2.04 12.02 -11.12
CA VAL A 24 -0.80 12.30 -11.86
C VAL A 24 -0.58 11.25 -12.95
N PHE A 25 -0.76 9.97 -12.62
CA PHE A 25 -0.68 8.88 -13.58
C PHE A 25 -1.67 9.06 -14.73
N MET A 26 -2.95 9.29 -14.47
CA MET A 26 -3.96 9.47 -15.52
C MET A 26 -3.71 10.71 -16.38
N SER A 27 -3.14 11.77 -15.80
CA SER A 27 -2.86 13.01 -16.51
C SER A 27 -1.61 12.93 -17.40
N HIS A 28 -0.56 12.22 -16.98
CA HIS A 28 0.75 12.22 -17.66
C HIS A 28 1.10 10.88 -18.32
N ALA A 29 0.29 9.82 -18.14
CA ALA A 29 0.61 8.50 -18.67
C ALA A 29 0.79 8.49 -20.19
N LEU A 30 -0.06 9.23 -20.92
CA LEU A 30 0.04 9.33 -22.38
C LEU A 30 1.31 10.07 -22.81
N ASP A 31 1.66 11.17 -22.16
CA ASP A 31 2.85 11.96 -22.49
C ASP A 31 4.14 11.17 -22.24
N VAL A 32 4.18 10.38 -21.16
CA VAL A 32 5.32 9.51 -20.84
C VAL A 32 5.45 8.39 -21.87
N LEU A 33 4.35 7.79 -22.31
CA LEU A 33 4.34 6.72 -23.32
C LEU A 33 4.68 7.23 -24.73
N LEU A 34 4.27 8.45 -25.09
CA LEU A 34 4.50 9.04 -26.40
C LEU A 34 5.92 9.60 -26.57
N TYR A 35 6.55 10.06 -25.49
CA TYR A 35 7.89 10.68 -25.53
C TYR A 35 8.91 10.06 -24.55
N PRO A 36 9.17 8.74 -24.61
CA PRO A 36 9.92 8.00 -23.59
C PRO A 36 11.37 8.47 -23.41
N VAL A 37 12.00 9.02 -24.45
CA VAL A 37 13.39 9.51 -24.37
C VAL A 37 13.47 10.83 -23.59
N LYS A 38 12.43 11.68 -23.64
CA LYS A 38 12.40 12.96 -22.91
C LYS A 38 11.91 12.81 -21.47
N THR A 39 11.14 11.76 -21.20
CA THR A 39 10.51 11.48 -19.90
C THR A 39 11.16 10.31 -19.16
N PHE A 40 12.37 9.90 -19.53
CA PHE A 40 13.03 8.69 -19.03
C PHE A 40 12.95 8.48 -17.50
N PRO A 41 13.19 9.50 -16.63
CA PRO A 41 13.06 9.31 -15.18
C PRO A 41 11.61 9.02 -14.72
N PHE A 42 10.62 9.57 -15.42
CA PHE A 42 9.21 9.40 -15.10
C PHE A 42 8.65 8.04 -15.49
N ILE A 43 9.32 7.30 -16.39
CA ILE A 43 8.93 5.94 -16.76
C ILE A 43 8.95 5.01 -15.55
N PHE A 44 9.97 5.12 -14.69
CA PHE A 44 10.06 4.29 -13.48
C PHE A 44 8.92 4.58 -12.51
N LEU A 45 8.58 5.86 -12.31
CA LEU A 45 7.45 6.27 -11.47
C LEU A 45 6.12 5.77 -12.05
N LEU A 46 5.96 5.85 -13.38
CA LEU A 46 4.79 5.35 -14.08
C LEU A 46 4.65 3.83 -13.93
N MET A 47 5.77 3.11 -14.11
CA MET A 47 5.83 1.66 -13.99
C MET A 47 5.52 1.21 -12.57
N ASP A 48 6.06 1.89 -11.56
CA ASP A 48 5.76 1.63 -10.14
C ASP A 48 4.26 1.79 -9.84
N GLN A 49 3.65 2.88 -10.33
CA GLN A 49 2.22 3.11 -10.16
C GLN A 49 1.36 2.07 -10.90
N PHE A 50 1.74 1.72 -12.14
CA PHE A 50 1.04 0.70 -12.92
C PHE A 50 1.11 -0.68 -12.26
N LEU A 51 2.31 -1.10 -11.83
CA LEU A 51 2.51 -2.35 -11.10
C LEU A 51 1.75 -2.36 -9.77
N SER A 52 1.69 -1.24 -9.05
CA SER A 52 0.92 -1.11 -7.82
C SER A 52 -0.59 -1.30 -8.05
N ILE A 53 -1.13 -0.74 -9.14
CA ILE A 53 -2.55 -0.92 -9.53
C ILE A 53 -2.81 -2.38 -9.90
N MET A 54 -1.96 -2.97 -10.75
CA MET A 54 -2.08 -4.39 -11.10
C MET A 54 -2.02 -5.29 -9.87
N TRP A 55 -1.02 -5.08 -9.02
CA TRP A 55 -0.83 -5.84 -7.79
C TRP A 55 -2.05 -5.76 -6.89
N ALA A 56 -2.66 -4.58 -6.70
CA ALA A 56 -3.87 -4.44 -5.90
C ALA A 56 -5.04 -5.24 -6.49
N ILE A 57 -5.26 -5.19 -7.81
CA ILE A 57 -6.31 -5.99 -8.47
C ILE A 57 -6.07 -7.49 -8.26
N PHE A 58 -4.84 -7.96 -8.50
CA PHE A 58 -4.48 -9.37 -8.28
C PHE A 58 -4.66 -9.80 -6.83
N TRP A 59 -4.29 -8.95 -5.87
CA TRP A 59 -4.46 -9.21 -4.44
C TRP A 59 -5.94 -9.43 -4.07
N PHE A 60 -6.86 -8.65 -4.64
CA PHE A 60 -8.29 -8.86 -4.41
C PHE A 60 -8.81 -10.14 -5.04
N ILE A 61 -8.45 -10.42 -6.29
CA ILE A 61 -8.87 -11.63 -6.98
C ILE A 61 -8.37 -12.88 -6.24
N SER A 62 -7.09 -12.88 -5.84
CA SER A 62 -6.51 -13.99 -5.09
C SER A 62 -7.15 -14.14 -3.70
N SER A 63 -7.46 -13.04 -3.01
CA SER A 63 -8.17 -13.06 -1.73
C SER A 63 -9.56 -13.69 -1.86
N LEU A 64 -10.33 -13.33 -2.89
CA LEU A 64 -11.64 -13.95 -3.16
C LEU A 64 -11.52 -15.45 -3.45
N PHE A 65 -10.51 -15.85 -4.22
CA PHE A 65 -10.25 -17.25 -4.52
C PHE A 65 -9.88 -18.04 -3.26
N VAL A 66 -9.04 -17.48 -2.39
CA VAL A 66 -8.67 -18.08 -1.11
C VAL A 66 -9.91 -18.25 -0.21
N ILE A 67 -10.75 -17.22 -0.09
CA ILE A 67 -11.99 -17.28 0.70
C ILE A 67 -12.90 -18.39 0.16
N TYR A 68 -13.09 -18.47 -1.15
CA TYR A 68 -13.89 -19.52 -1.78
C TYR A 68 -13.37 -20.92 -1.44
N TRP A 69 -12.07 -21.17 -1.58
CA TRP A 69 -11.48 -22.47 -1.27
C TRP A 69 -11.54 -22.83 0.21
N LEU A 70 -11.38 -21.84 1.10
CA LEU A 70 -11.56 -22.05 2.53
C LEU A 70 -12.97 -22.53 2.85
N PHE A 71 -14.00 -21.86 2.31
CA PHE A 71 -15.39 -22.31 2.48
C PHE A 71 -15.61 -23.71 1.90
N PHE A 72 -15.04 -23.99 0.73
CA PHE A 72 -15.14 -25.30 0.08
C PHE A 72 -14.53 -26.42 0.92
N TRP A 73 -13.31 -26.23 1.45
CA TRP A 73 -12.65 -27.24 2.29
C TRP A 73 -13.36 -27.42 3.64
N VAL A 74 -13.91 -26.35 4.23
CA VAL A 74 -14.72 -26.44 5.44
C VAL A 74 -15.99 -27.26 5.18
N ALA A 75 -16.68 -27.01 4.06
CA ALA A 75 -17.89 -27.75 3.70
C ALA A 75 -17.62 -29.25 3.44
N LEU A 76 -16.44 -29.57 2.88
CA LEU A 76 -16.00 -30.96 2.68
C LEU A 76 -15.46 -31.63 3.96
N GLY A 77 -15.24 -30.87 5.04
CA GLY A 77 -14.59 -31.38 6.25
C GLY A 77 -13.10 -31.72 6.06
N ASP A 78 -12.45 -31.17 5.03
CA ASP A 78 -11.03 -31.44 4.73
C ASP A 78 -10.11 -30.61 5.64
N GLY A 79 -9.97 -31.09 6.88
CA GLY A 79 -9.09 -30.50 7.87
C GLY A 79 -7.61 -30.52 7.49
N PHE A 80 -7.19 -31.38 6.56
CA PHE A 80 -5.80 -31.43 6.11
C PHE A 80 -5.46 -30.21 5.25
N GLN A 81 -6.32 -29.88 4.29
CA GLN A 81 -6.11 -28.71 3.42
C GLN A 81 -6.17 -27.40 4.21
N ILE A 82 -7.10 -27.29 5.15
CA ILE A 82 -7.22 -26.12 6.03
C ILE A 82 -5.94 -25.92 6.85
N LYS A 83 -5.42 -27.00 7.47
CA LYS A 83 -4.16 -26.94 8.23
C LYS A 83 -2.99 -26.55 7.35
N ARG A 84 -2.88 -27.13 6.15
CA ARG A 84 -1.82 -26.80 5.20
C ARG A 84 -1.87 -25.33 4.81
N PHE A 85 -3.05 -24.81 4.50
CA PHE A 85 -3.25 -23.40 4.20
C PHE A 85 -2.83 -22.49 5.36
N ILE A 86 -3.27 -22.79 6.60
CA ILE A 86 -2.93 -21.99 7.78
C ILE A 86 -1.40 -21.97 7.99
N ILE A 87 -0.74 -23.12 7.88
CA ILE A 87 0.72 -23.20 8.04
C ILE A 87 1.43 -22.38 6.97
N SER A 88 1.03 -22.52 5.70
CA SER A 88 1.60 -21.73 4.61
C SER A 88 1.38 -20.23 4.82
N ALA A 89 0.18 -19.81 5.22
CA ALA A 89 -0.14 -18.40 5.50
C ALA A 89 0.73 -17.84 6.63
N LEU A 90 0.91 -18.59 7.72
CA LEU A 90 1.78 -18.19 8.84
C LEU A 90 3.24 -18.04 8.39
N ILE A 91 3.75 -18.93 7.54
CA ILE A 91 5.10 -18.81 6.98
C ILE A 91 5.24 -17.51 6.18
N PHE A 92 4.28 -17.18 5.30
CA PHE A 92 4.32 -15.93 4.54
C PHE A 92 4.27 -14.69 5.44
N ILE A 93 3.40 -14.69 6.46
CA ILE A 93 3.33 -13.59 7.43
C ILE A 93 4.68 -13.44 8.16
N MET A 94 5.33 -14.54 8.55
CA MET A 94 6.66 -14.48 9.17
C MET A 94 7.71 -13.85 8.24
N TYR A 95 7.68 -14.18 6.94
CA TYR A 95 8.55 -13.53 5.95
C TYR A 95 8.29 -12.02 5.85
N GLU A 96 7.03 -11.60 5.82
CA GLU A 96 6.66 -10.18 5.79
C GLU A 96 7.16 -9.43 7.03
N PHE A 97 7.12 -10.08 8.20
CA PHE A 97 7.66 -9.50 9.43
C PHE A 97 9.17 -9.31 9.35
N ILE A 98 9.90 -10.32 8.85
CA ILE A 98 11.35 -10.22 8.66
C ILE A 98 11.66 -9.06 7.71
N VAL A 99 10.93 -8.95 6.59
CA VAL A 99 11.09 -7.85 5.63
C VAL A 99 10.78 -6.50 6.27
N GLY A 100 9.72 -6.38 7.07
CA GLY A 100 9.38 -5.13 7.73
C GLY A 100 10.45 -4.68 8.73
N VAL A 101 11.00 -5.62 9.50
CA VAL A 101 12.10 -5.35 10.43
C VAL A 101 13.37 -4.94 9.67
N THR A 102 13.75 -5.67 8.61
CA THR A 102 14.95 -5.33 7.83
C THR A 102 14.81 -3.97 7.17
N GLN A 103 13.64 -3.62 6.63
CA GLN A 103 13.36 -2.29 6.08
C GLN A 103 13.58 -1.18 7.10
N LEU A 104 13.09 -1.33 8.33
CA LEU A 104 13.31 -0.33 9.37
C LEU A 104 14.79 -0.26 9.78
N LEU A 105 15.46 -1.40 9.94
CA LEU A 105 16.88 -1.44 10.27
C LEU A 105 17.73 -0.75 9.19
N THR A 106 17.44 -1.02 7.91
CA THR A 106 18.07 -0.34 6.78
C THR A 106 17.78 1.16 6.81
N SER A 107 16.54 1.57 7.09
CA SER A 107 16.17 2.99 7.20
C SER A 107 16.96 3.71 8.30
N ILE A 108 17.13 3.09 9.47
CA ILE A 108 17.92 3.66 10.58
C ILE A 108 19.41 3.71 10.21
N TRP A 109 19.91 2.72 9.49
CA TRP A 109 21.31 2.68 9.05
C TRP A 109 21.66 3.86 8.14
N PHE A 110 20.75 4.25 7.25
CA PHE A 110 20.93 5.40 6.37
C PHE A 110 20.63 6.77 7.03
N ASN A 111 19.82 6.81 8.09
CA ASN A 111 19.46 8.04 8.80
C ASN A 111 19.95 8.04 10.26
N GLU A 112 21.12 8.63 10.51
CA GLU A 112 21.71 8.73 11.87
C GLU A 112 20.85 9.53 12.87
N SER A 113 19.98 10.42 12.39
CA SER A 113 19.04 11.20 13.20
C SER A 113 17.88 10.37 13.77
N ASP A 114 17.65 9.17 13.25
CA ASP A 114 16.50 8.30 13.57
C ASP A 114 16.84 7.17 14.54
N LYS A 115 17.93 7.26 15.31
CA LYS A 115 18.28 6.25 16.35
C LYS A 115 17.14 6.00 17.36
N ALA A 116 16.27 6.99 17.58
CA ALA A 116 15.07 6.84 18.40
C ALA A 116 14.05 5.85 17.79
N ALA A 117 14.11 5.55 16.50
CA ALA A 117 13.24 4.60 15.82
C ALA A 117 13.60 3.13 16.11
N MET A 118 14.80 2.85 16.65
CA MET A 118 15.24 1.49 16.98
C MET A 118 14.34 0.82 18.02
N LYS A 119 13.71 1.60 18.90
CA LYS A 119 12.71 1.10 19.88
C LYS A 119 11.43 0.56 19.22
N TYR A 120 11.17 0.91 17.97
CA TYR A 120 10.03 0.44 17.20
C TYR A 120 10.36 -0.75 16.27
N SER A 121 11.58 -1.30 16.35
CA SER A 121 12.00 -2.48 15.56
C SER A 121 11.05 -3.66 15.68
N LEU A 122 10.59 -3.99 16.89
CA LEU A 122 9.62 -5.07 17.11
C LEU A 122 8.22 -4.75 16.56
N PHE A 123 7.88 -3.47 16.40
CA PHE A 123 6.63 -3.02 15.81
C PHE A 123 6.69 -2.85 14.29
N ALA A 124 7.88 -2.86 13.70
CA ALA A 124 8.08 -2.67 12.26
C ALA A 124 7.39 -3.75 11.44
N GLY A 125 7.50 -5.02 11.84
CA GLY A 125 6.81 -6.13 11.18
C GLY A 125 5.30 -5.94 11.16
N TRP A 126 4.71 -5.62 12.31
CA TRP A 126 3.27 -5.32 12.42
C TRP A 126 2.85 -4.12 11.56
N TYR A 127 3.65 -3.05 11.58
CA TYR A 127 3.39 -1.87 10.77
C TYR A 127 3.40 -2.21 9.28
N THR A 128 4.44 -2.88 8.79
CA THR A 128 4.56 -3.29 7.39
C THR A 128 3.43 -4.24 6.99
N TRP A 129 3.07 -5.19 7.85
CA TRP A 129 1.98 -6.13 7.62
C TRP A 129 0.62 -5.43 7.48
N ILE A 130 0.24 -4.60 8.45
CA ILE A 130 -1.00 -3.81 8.41
C ILE A 130 -0.98 -2.88 7.21
N TYR A 131 0.18 -2.29 6.91
CA TYR A 131 0.34 -1.40 5.78
C TYR A 131 0.10 -2.13 4.44
N TRP A 132 0.60 -3.35 4.29
CA TRP A 132 0.36 -4.20 3.11
C TRP A 132 -1.11 -4.60 2.97
N LEU A 133 -1.81 -4.85 4.07
CA LEU A 133 -3.24 -5.15 4.04
C LEU A 133 -4.07 -3.91 3.63
N ILE A 134 -3.77 -2.73 4.17
CA ILE A 134 -4.56 -1.51 3.92
C ILE A 134 -4.34 -0.95 2.51
N SER A 135 -3.12 -1.07 1.99
CA SER A 135 -2.71 -0.51 0.70
C SER A 135 -3.65 -0.86 -0.46
N PRO A 136 -3.94 -2.15 -0.76
CA PRO A 136 -4.82 -2.50 -1.87
C PRO A 136 -6.24 -1.95 -1.69
N PHE A 137 -6.81 -1.97 -0.47
CA PHE A 137 -8.13 -1.37 -0.22
C PHE A 137 -8.14 0.14 -0.48
N THR A 138 -7.09 0.85 -0.06
CA THR A 138 -7.02 2.30 -0.28
C THR A 138 -6.85 2.65 -1.76
N LEU A 139 -6.10 1.84 -2.52
CA LEU A 139 -5.90 2.05 -3.94
C LEU A 139 -7.17 1.79 -4.74
N LEU A 140 -7.87 0.68 -4.49
CA LEU A 140 -9.16 0.41 -5.13
C LEU A 140 -10.23 1.46 -4.76
N ALA A 141 -10.25 1.93 -3.52
CA ALA A 141 -11.18 2.98 -3.09
C ALA A 141 -10.85 4.35 -3.72
N ALA A 142 -9.58 4.61 -4.03
CA ALA A 142 -9.12 5.82 -4.69
C ALA A 142 -9.36 5.79 -6.20
N LEU A 143 -9.32 4.60 -6.83
CA LEU A 143 -9.48 4.40 -8.26
C LEU A 143 -10.72 5.10 -8.87
N PRO A 144 -11.96 4.85 -8.39
CA PRO A 144 -13.15 5.49 -8.98
C PRO A 144 -13.18 7.00 -8.74
N ARG A 145 -12.56 7.49 -7.65
CA ARG A 145 -12.52 8.92 -7.32
C ARG A 145 -11.56 9.67 -8.23
N ALA A 146 -10.38 9.11 -8.49
CA ALA A 146 -9.41 9.70 -9.40
C ALA A 146 -9.95 9.71 -10.85
N ILE A 147 -10.60 8.61 -11.29
CA ILE A 147 -11.26 8.57 -12.60
C ILE A 147 -12.31 9.69 -12.70
N LYS A 148 -13.17 9.82 -11.68
CA LYS A 148 -14.18 10.88 -11.65
C LYS A 148 -13.55 12.27 -11.68
N ALA A 149 -12.52 12.51 -10.87
CA ALA A 149 -11.81 13.79 -10.79
C ALA A 149 -11.23 14.20 -12.15
N GLN A 150 -10.61 13.24 -12.86
CA GLN A 150 -10.06 13.45 -14.20
C GLN A 150 -11.14 13.82 -15.21
N ILE A 151 -12.27 13.12 -15.20
CA ILE A 151 -13.39 13.38 -16.13
C ILE A 151 -14.01 14.77 -15.86
N THR A 152 -14.12 15.18 -14.60
CA THR A 152 -14.69 16.48 -14.22
C THR A 152 -13.72 17.66 -14.35
N GLY A 153 -12.49 17.44 -14.81
CA GLY A 153 -11.47 18.51 -14.95
C GLY A 153 -11.00 19.11 -13.62
N GLY A 154 -11.26 18.43 -12.50
CA GLY A 154 -10.90 18.88 -11.14
C GLY A 154 -9.56 18.32 -10.64
N GLY A 155 -8.68 17.89 -11.55
CA GLY A 155 -7.39 17.29 -11.19
C GLY A 155 -6.43 18.32 -10.63
N GLY A 156 -5.85 18.03 -9.46
CA GLY A 156 -4.60 18.66 -9.05
C GLY A 156 -4.64 19.82 -8.04
N THR A 157 -5.74 20.05 -7.30
CA THR A 157 -5.65 20.94 -6.11
C THR A 157 -5.34 20.11 -4.86
N TRP A 158 -4.06 19.86 -4.65
CA TRP A 158 -3.57 19.34 -3.37
C TRP A 158 -3.73 20.43 -2.30
N VAL A 159 -4.70 20.27 -1.42
CA VAL A 159 -4.84 21.12 -0.23
C VAL A 159 -4.07 20.46 0.91
N SER A 160 -3.01 21.12 1.38
CA SER A 160 -2.26 20.66 2.55
C SER A 160 -3.22 20.50 3.73
N PRO A 161 -3.15 19.40 4.49
CA PRO A 161 -3.83 19.33 5.78
C PRO A 161 -3.36 20.49 6.66
N GLU A 162 -4.29 21.12 7.39
CA GLU A 162 -3.91 21.99 8.50
C GLU A 162 -3.09 21.16 9.49
N ARG A 163 -1.83 21.55 9.68
CA ARG A 163 -1.00 21.00 10.74
C ARG A 163 -1.62 21.50 12.05
N GLN A 164 -2.00 20.59 12.94
CA GLN A 164 -2.31 21.01 14.30
C GLN A 164 -1.04 21.62 14.88
N LYS A 165 -1.07 22.93 15.16
CA LYS A 165 -0.06 23.53 16.02
C LYS A 165 -0.21 22.81 17.36
N THR A 166 0.83 22.10 17.77
CA THR A 166 1.05 21.79 19.19
C THR A 166 0.99 23.13 19.93
N GLU A 167 -0.09 23.36 20.65
CA GLU A 167 -0.08 24.31 21.77
C GLU A 167 0.85 23.74 22.84
N ASP A 168 1.63 24.63 23.44
CA ASP A 168 2.81 24.38 24.29
C ASP A 168 2.60 23.39 25.45
#